data_AF-A0A1Y3UBZ6-F1
#
_entry.id   AF-A0A1Y3UBZ6-F1
#
_cell.length_a   1.000
_cell.length_b   1.000
_cell.length_c   1.000
_cell.angle_alpha   90.00
_cell.angle_beta   90.00
_cell.angle_gamma   90.00
#
_symmetry.space_group_name_H-M   'P 1'
#
loop_
_entity.id
_entity.type
_entity.pdbx_description
1 polymer ?
#
loop_
_entity_poly.entity_id
_entity_poly.type
_entity_poly.pdbx_seq_one_letter_code
_entity_poly.pdbx_strand_id
1 'polypeptide(L)'
;MAEEKKEGTEAQATATAPKKKGSWKAKRLPIVIAAVVVVTVLGVAGWAWRATPEFCSSLCHNTMGKYYDSFENDTTSLAYAHKGVVDNQCLGCHEQTLGQMASQIQAQLSGSYSTPLAKESFSNEFCLQSGCHAGGGMLPGATESSTADLSFDPHSTYHGVQQCNSCHRMHDQSVFTCATCHQVGAWEGEGGVPEGWTVQDLGYDGKTGAVPDGWTTPDLFEATTTQN
;
A
#
# COMPACT_ATOMS: atom_id res chain seq x y z
N MET A 1 -9.15 -82.72 76.31
CA MET A 1 -8.21 -83.23 75.29
C MET A 1 -7.64 -81.99 74.60
N ALA A 2 -6.54 -81.45 75.15
CA ALA A 2 -5.21 -81.36 74.51
C ALA A 2 -5.19 -80.36 73.33
N GLU A 3 -4.30 -79.38 73.15
CA GLU A 3 -3.11 -78.81 73.83
C GLU A 3 -2.93 -77.42 73.14
N GLU A 4 -2.82 -76.33 73.89
CA GLU A 4 -1.64 -75.43 73.98
C GLU A 4 -0.92 -75.04 72.66
N LYS A 5 -0.85 -73.74 72.32
CA LYS A 5 0.40 -72.92 72.32
C LYS A 5 0.22 -71.48 71.82
N LYS A 6 0.96 -70.60 72.52
CA LYS A 6 1.23 -69.16 72.43
C LYS A 6 1.77 -68.61 71.09
N GLU A 7 1.34 -67.36 70.83
CA GLU A 7 2.14 -66.13 70.54
C GLU A 7 2.95 -66.00 69.23
N GLY A 8 2.78 -64.85 68.54
CA GLY A 8 3.79 -64.29 67.62
C GLY A 8 3.28 -63.80 66.25
N THR A 9 3.11 -62.48 66.14
CA THR A 9 3.30 -61.58 64.98
C THR A 9 3.42 -62.16 63.56
N GLU A 10 2.56 -61.69 62.63
CA GLU A 10 3.01 -61.20 61.32
C GLU A 10 1.98 -60.28 60.66
N ALA A 11 2.47 -59.12 60.20
CA ALA A 11 1.73 -58.13 59.46
C ALA A 11 1.45 -58.61 58.03
N GLN A 12 0.24 -58.40 57.51
CA GLN A 12 -0.02 -58.38 56.08
C GLN A 12 -0.74 -57.09 55.70
N ALA A 13 0.02 -56.25 55.00
CA ALA A 13 -0.42 -55.02 54.38
C ALA A 13 -1.41 -55.32 53.24
N THR A 14 -2.62 -54.78 53.33
CA THR A 14 -3.50 -54.60 52.17
C THR A 14 -3.09 -53.31 51.45
N ALA A 15 -2.36 -53.48 50.36
CA ALA A 15 -2.03 -52.41 49.43
C ALA A 15 -3.28 -52.00 48.62
N THR A 16 -3.77 -50.78 48.84
CA THR A 16 -4.71 -50.12 47.93
C THR A 16 -3.94 -49.14 47.03
N ALA A 17 -4.20 -49.24 45.73
CA ALA A 17 -3.42 -48.74 44.60
C ALA A 17 -2.96 -47.26 44.67
N PRO A 18 -1.78 -46.91 44.10
CA PRO A 18 -1.33 -45.54 44.04
C PRO A 18 -2.21 -44.74 43.07
N LYS A 19 -2.81 -43.64 43.54
CA LYS A 19 -3.39 -42.62 42.67
C LYS A 19 -2.31 -42.22 41.66
N LYS A 20 -2.54 -42.45 40.36
CA LYS A 20 -1.68 -41.90 39.30
C LYS A 20 -1.61 -40.39 39.53
N LYS A 21 -0.46 -39.90 40.01
CA LYS A 21 -0.13 -38.47 40.00
C LYS A 21 -0.13 -38.06 38.53
N GLY A 22 -1.27 -37.54 38.05
CA GLY A 22 -1.37 -36.95 36.73
C GLY A 22 -0.21 -35.98 36.58
N SER A 23 0.72 -36.30 35.70
CA SER A 23 1.98 -35.59 35.59
C SER A 23 1.65 -34.12 35.36
N TRP A 24 2.27 -33.24 36.12
CA TRP A 24 2.05 -31.79 36.03
C TRP A 24 2.24 -31.25 34.60
N LYS A 25 3.03 -31.96 33.77
CA LYS A 25 3.17 -31.73 32.33
C LYS A 25 1.88 -32.00 31.53
N ALA A 26 1.10 -33.03 31.87
CA ALA A 26 -0.17 -33.34 31.20
C ALA A 26 -1.28 -32.30 31.45
N LYS A 27 -1.23 -31.57 32.58
CA LYS A 27 -2.17 -30.47 32.88
C LYS A 27 -1.78 -29.14 32.23
N ARG A 28 -0.49 -28.94 31.93
CA ARG A 28 0.03 -27.74 31.26
C ARG A 28 -0.02 -27.83 29.75
N LEU A 29 0.09 -29.04 29.19
CA LEU A 29 0.00 -29.28 27.75
C LEU A 29 -1.26 -28.65 27.11
N PRO A 30 -2.49 -28.81 27.64
CA PRO A 30 -3.67 -28.15 27.06
C PRO A 30 -3.62 -26.62 27.15
N ILE A 31 -3.02 -26.06 28.21
CA ILE A 31 -2.85 -24.60 28.36
C ILE A 31 -1.84 -24.07 27.34
N VAL A 32 -0.73 -24.79 27.14
CA VAL A 32 0.29 -24.42 26.13
C VAL A 32 -0.30 -24.53 24.73
N ILE A 33 -1.04 -25.60 24.42
CA ILE A 33 -1.72 -25.75 23.13
C ILE A 33 -2.73 -24.61 22.92
N ALA A 34 -3.55 -24.31 23.93
CA ALA A 34 -4.50 -23.20 23.85
C ALA A 34 -3.78 -21.85 23.62
N ALA A 35 -2.70 -21.59 24.35
CA ALA A 35 -1.90 -20.37 24.17
C ALA A 35 -1.28 -20.28 22.78
N VAL A 36 -0.73 -21.38 22.26
CA VAL A 36 -0.18 -21.43 20.90
C VAL A 36 -1.28 -21.15 19.88
N VAL A 37 -2.44 -21.79 20.00
CA VAL A 37 -3.59 -21.57 19.11
C VAL A 37 -4.01 -20.10 19.12
N VAL A 38 -4.16 -19.50 20.30
CA VAL A 38 -4.52 -18.09 20.44
C VAL A 38 -3.48 -17.19 19.77
N VAL A 39 -2.19 -17.41 20.03
CA VAL A 39 -1.12 -16.61 19.42
C VAL A 39 -1.11 -16.76 17.90
N THR A 40 -1.30 -17.96 17.36
CA THR A 40 -1.39 -18.15 15.90
C THR A 40 -2.61 -17.46 15.29
N VAL A 41 -3.78 -17.53 15.94
CA VAL A 41 -5.00 -16.87 15.44
C VAL A 41 -4.80 -15.35 15.44
N LEU A 42 -4.26 -14.78 16.51
CA LEU A 42 -3.96 -13.35 16.60
C LEU A 42 -2.88 -12.92 15.61
N GLY A 43 -1.86 -13.75 15.39
CA GLY A 43 -0.79 -13.47 14.42
C GLY A 43 -1.33 -13.40 12.99
N VAL A 44 -2.17 -14.36 12.59
CA VAL A 44 -2.78 -14.38 11.25
C VAL A 44 -3.77 -13.22 11.08
N ALA A 45 -4.63 -12.97 12.08
CA ALA A 45 -5.59 -11.87 12.04
C ALA A 45 -4.88 -10.51 11.97
N GLY A 46 -3.84 -10.30 12.81
CA GLY A 46 -3.03 -9.08 12.80
C GLY A 46 -2.26 -8.90 11.49
N TRP A 47 -1.78 -9.99 10.88
CA TRP A 47 -1.11 -9.93 9.59
C TRP A 47 -2.04 -9.53 8.45
N ALA A 48 -3.28 -10.03 8.43
CA ALA A 48 -4.26 -9.63 7.44
C ALA A 48 -4.73 -8.18 7.67
N TRP A 49 -4.96 -7.81 8.93
CA TRP A 49 -5.40 -6.47 9.30
C TRP A 49 -4.39 -5.38 8.93
N ARG A 50 -3.08 -5.66 9.02
CA ARG A 50 -2.04 -4.67 8.67
C ARG A 50 -2.11 -4.12 7.24
N ALA A 51 -2.76 -4.86 6.33
CA ALA A 51 -2.90 -4.48 4.93
C ALA A 51 -4.12 -3.59 4.67
N THR A 52 -5.04 -3.47 5.63
CA THR A 52 -6.30 -2.78 5.43
C THR A 52 -6.17 -1.26 5.65
N PRO A 53 -7.01 -0.46 4.97
CA PRO A 53 -7.08 0.99 5.14
C PRO A 53 -7.33 1.40 6.59
N GLU A 54 -8.17 0.64 7.30
CA GLU A 54 -8.47 0.87 8.73
C GLU A 54 -7.23 0.77 9.62
N PHE A 55 -6.30 -0.15 9.35
CA PHE A 55 -5.04 -0.21 10.11
C PHE A 55 -4.21 1.06 9.92
N CYS A 56 -4.06 1.50 8.66
CA CYS A 56 -3.32 2.71 8.33
C CYS A 56 -3.99 3.98 8.88
N SER A 57 -5.32 4.04 8.83
CA SER A 57 -6.09 5.16 9.37
C SER A 57 -6.02 5.17 10.90
N SER A 58 -6.32 4.04 11.58
CA SER A 58 -6.37 4.00 13.04
C SER A 58 -5.03 4.22 13.73
N LEU A 59 -3.92 3.73 13.17
CA LEU A 59 -2.58 3.96 13.74
C LEU A 59 -1.99 5.32 13.39
N CYS A 60 -2.39 5.90 12.25
CA CYS A 60 -1.80 7.13 11.72
C CYS A 60 -2.84 8.23 11.44
N HIS A 61 -3.95 8.27 12.18
CA HIS A 61 -5.17 9.06 11.89
C HIS A 61 -4.94 10.53 11.46
N ASN A 62 -3.83 11.15 11.89
CA ASN A 62 -3.49 12.52 11.51
C ASN A 62 -2.69 12.66 10.21
N THR A 63 -1.83 11.70 9.87
CA THR A 63 -0.98 11.76 8.67
C THR A 63 -1.60 11.03 7.48
N MET A 64 -2.37 9.96 7.74
CA MET A 64 -3.00 9.15 6.69
C MET A 64 -4.45 9.54 6.38
N GLY A 65 -5.09 10.39 7.18
CA GLY A 65 -6.53 10.68 7.05
C GLY A 65 -6.97 11.13 5.65
N LYS A 66 -6.27 12.09 5.03
CA LYS A 66 -6.56 12.54 3.65
C LYS A 66 -6.43 11.39 2.65
N TYR A 67 -5.38 10.59 2.77
CA TYR A 67 -5.09 9.50 1.83
C TYR A 67 -6.09 8.36 1.97
N TYR A 68 -6.47 8.03 3.21
CA TYR A 68 -7.57 7.12 3.52
C TYR A 68 -8.88 7.60 2.88
N ASP A 69 -9.25 8.87 3.08
CA ASP A 69 -10.49 9.41 2.54
C ASP A 69 -10.52 9.38 1.01
N SER A 70 -9.41 9.76 0.37
CA SER A 70 -9.29 9.67 -1.08
C SER A 70 -9.42 8.24 -1.60
N PHE A 71 -8.99 7.23 -0.84
CA PHE A 71 -9.05 5.82 -1.25
C PHE A 71 -10.41 5.16 -0.96
N GLU A 72 -11.01 5.47 0.20
CA GLU A 72 -12.24 4.81 0.66
C GLU A 72 -13.52 5.52 0.18
N ASN A 73 -13.50 6.86 0.10
CA ASN A 73 -14.71 7.68 -0.03
C ASN A 73 -14.75 8.55 -1.29
N ASP A 74 -13.60 9.02 -1.79
CA ASP A 74 -13.58 9.92 -2.95
C ASP A 74 -13.67 9.17 -4.27
N THR A 75 -14.89 9.03 -4.78
CA THR A 75 -15.18 8.37 -6.07
C THR A 75 -14.51 9.01 -7.28
N THR A 76 -13.97 10.23 -7.14
CA THR A 76 -13.29 10.95 -8.22
C THR A 76 -11.77 10.75 -8.22
N SER A 77 -11.21 10.18 -7.14
CA SER A 77 -9.78 9.96 -7.04
C SER A 77 -9.35 8.71 -7.81
N LEU A 78 -8.12 8.72 -8.31
CA LEU A 78 -7.56 7.56 -8.99
C LEU A 78 -7.24 6.43 -7.99
N ALA A 79 -6.93 6.76 -6.74
CA ALA A 79 -6.76 5.78 -5.66
C ALA A 79 -8.05 4.97 -5.43
N TYR A 80 -9.21 5.63 -5.38
CA TYR A 80 -10.50 4.97 -5.26
C TYR A 80 -10.79 4.08 -6.46
N ALA A 81 -10.51 4.55 -7.67
CA ALA A 81 -10.68 3.74 -8.88
C ALA A 81 -9.85 2.44 -8.85
N HIS A 82 -8.70 2.46 -8.17
CA HIS A 82 -7.84 1.28 -8.01
C HIS A 82 -8.20 0.39 -6.82
N LYS A 83 -9.07 0.83 -5.91
CA LYS A 83 -9.48 0.09 -4.70
C LYS A 83 -9.88 -1.37 -5.00
N GLY A 84 -10.67 -1.56 -6.06
CA GLY A 84 -11.19 -2.88 -6.45
C GLY A 84 -10.13 -3.82 -7.00
N VAL A 85 -9.05 -3.32 -7.62
CA VAL A 85 -7.98 -4.17 -8.18
C VAL A 85 -6.93 -4.56 -7.14
N VAL A 86 -6.87 -3.86 -6.01
CA VAL A 86 -5.96 -4.15 -4.88
C VAL A 86 -6.65 -4.78 -3.68
N ASP A 87 -7.82 -5.39 -3.87
CA ASP A 87 -8.61 -6.04 -2.80
C ASP A 87 -8.87 -5.13 -1.58
N ASN A 88 -9.05 -3.84 -1.82
CA ASN A 88 -9.17 -2.82 -0.78
C ASN A 88 -7.97 -2.78 0.20
N GLN A 89 -6.75 -3.00 -0.29
CA GLN A 89 -5.53 -2.99 0.54
C GLN A 89 -4.57 -1.88 0.10
N CYS A 90 -4.17 -1.02 1.04
CA CYS A 90 -3.15 0.02 0.77
C CYS A 90 -1.81 -0.60 0.34
N LEU A 91 -1.48 -1.77 0.90
CA LEU A 91 -0.25 -2.50 0.59
C LEU A 91 -0.24 -3.12 -0.83
N GLY A 92 -1.36 -3.10 -1.55
CA GLY A 92 -1.38 -3.49 -2.96
C GLY A 92 -0.58 -2.55 -3.86
N CYS A 93 -0.39 -1.29 -3.42
CA CYS A 93 0.51 -0.32 -4.08
C CYS A 93 1.68 0.07 -3.16
N HIS A 94 1.41 0.36 -1.89
CA HIS A 94 2.45 0.74 -0.93
C HIS A 94 3.02 -0.49 -0.24
N GLU A 95 3.79 -1.31 -0.96
CA GLU A 95 4.47 -2.42 -0.30
C GLU A 95 5.42 -1.88 0.78
N GLN A 96 5.23 -2.36 2.00
CA GLN A 96 6.05 -1.97 3.14
C GLN A 96 6.59 -3.19 3.84
N THR A 97 7.91 -3.21 4.01
CA THR A 97 8.58 -4.14 4.92
C THR A 97 8.21 -3.83 6.37
N LEU A 98 8.34 -4.81 7.27
CA LEU A 98 8.11 -4.61 8.70
C LEU A 98 9.03 -3.54 9.30
N GLY A 99 10.26 -3.41 8.80
CA GLY A 99 11.19 -2.35 9.22
C GLY A 99 10.70 -0.96 8.82
N GLN A 100 10.21 -0.79 7.59
CA GLN A 100 9.64 0.47 7.13
C GLN A 100 8.38 0.84 7.93
N MET A 101 7.48 -0.13 8.15
CA MET A 101 6.29 0.09 9.00
C MET A 101 6.67 0.52 10.41
N ALA A 102 7.67 -0.13 11.04
CA ALA A 102 8.15 0.26 12.37
C ALA A 102 8.73 1.68 12.37
N SER A 103 9.49 2.07 11.34
CA SER A 103 10.03 3.43 11.22
C SER A 103 8.94 4.49 11.05
N GLN A 104 7.87 4.19 10.32
CA GLN A 104 6.73 5.10 10.14
C GLN A 104 5.94 5.28 11.44
N ILE A 105 5.67 4.19 12.17
CA ILE A 105 5.05 4.26 13.49
C ILE A 105 5.92 5.08 14.45
N GLN A 106 7.25 4.86 14.44
CA GLN A 106 8.16 5.62 15.27
C GLN A 106 8.13 7.12 14.91
N ALA A 107 8.18 7.45 13.62
CA ALA A 107 8.08 8.82 13.13
C ALA A 107 6.76 9.47 13.54
N GLN A 108 5.65 8.72 13.49
CA GLN A 108 4.33 9.16 13.91
C GLN A 108 4.29 9.49 15.42
N LEU A 109 4.88 8.63 16.25
CA LEU A 109 4.92 8.81 17.70
C LEU A 109 5.87 9.94 18.13
N SER A 110 6.98 10.13 17.43
CA SER A 110 7.95 11.20 17.70
C SER A 110 7.54 12.55 17.10
N GLY A 111 6.59 12.56 16.16
CA GLY A 111 6.24 13.74 15.37
C GLY A 111 7.26 14.10 14.29
N SER A 112 8.21 13.21 13.97
CA SER A 112 9.27 13.46 12.98
C SER A 112 8.82 13.08 11.56
N TYR A 113 7.74 13.70 11.08
CA TYR A 113 7.19 13.52 9.73
C TYR A 113 6.83 14.86 9.09
N SER A 114 6.70 14.88 7.77
CA SER A 114 6.20 16.05 7.03
C SER A 114 4.70 15.94 6.77
N THR A 115 4.03 17.10 6.69
CA THR A 115 2.66 17.21 6.20
C THR A 115 2.60 18.26 5.10
N PRO A 116 2.20 17.91 3.85
CA PRO A 116 1.81 16.56 3.40
C PRO A 116 2.97 15.54 3.47
N LEU A 117 2.62 14.25 3.47
CA LEU A 117 3.62 13.18 3.38
C LEU A 117 4.38 13.32 2.05
N ALA A 118 5.65 12.92 2.04
CA ALA A 118 6.42 12.84 0.82
C ALA A 118 5.69 11.97 -0.21
N LYS A 119 5.65 12.42 -1.47
CA LYS A 119 4.99 11.68 -2.54
C LYS A 119 5.81 10.43 -2.87
N GLU A 120 5.15 9.28 -2.88
CA GLU A 120 5.71 8.07 -3.45
C GLU A 120 5.57 8.12 -4.98
N SER A 121 6.58 7.62 -5.69
CA SER A 121 6.58 7.56 -7.15
C SER A 121 6.71 6.10 -7.60
N PHE A 122 5.79 5.65 -8.44
CA PHE A 122 5.83 4.32 -9.05
C PHE A 122 6.40 4.40 -10.47
N SER A 123 7.19 3.42 -10.87
CA SER A 123 7.71 3.36 -12.23
C SER A 123 6.62 2.95 -13.22
N ASN A 124 6.84 3.22 -14.51
CA ASN A 124 5.94 2.75 -15.57
C ASN A 124 5.77 1.23 -15.54
N GLU A 125 6.84 0.49 -15.25
CA GLU A 125 6.82 -0.97 -15.18
C GLU A 125 5.84 -1.45 -14.11
N PHE A 126 5.73 -0.76 -12.97
CA PHE A 126 4.75 -1.09 -11.93
C PHE A 126 3.31 -0.97 -12.45
N CYS A 127 2.99 0.12 -13.14
CA CYS A 127 1.65 0.32 -13.72
C CYS A 127 1.35 -0.66 -14.85
N LEU A 128 2.38 -1.01 -15.64
CA LEU A 128 2.29 -1.87 -16.82
C LEU A 128 2.50 -3.36 -16.49
N GLN A 129 2.41 -3.76 -15.22
CA GLN A 129 2.47 -5.17 -14.84
C GLN A 129 1.32 -5.96 -15.47
N SER A 130 1.55 -7.27 -15.67
CA SER A 130 0.53 -8.19 -16.15
C SER A 130 -0.69 -8.19 -15.23
N GLY A 131 -1.88 -8.02 -15.79
CA GLY A 131 -3.13 -7.89 -15.04
C GLY A 131 -3.53 -6.43 -14.72
N CYS A 132 -2.67 -5.46 -15.04
CA CYS A 132 -2.93 -4.02 -14.90
C CYS A 132 -3.02 -3.35 -16.29
N HIS A 133 -2.11 -2.42 -16.63
CA HIS A 133 -2.20 -1.62 -17.85
C HIS A 133 -1.40 -2.14 -19.06
N ALA A 134 -0.79 -3.32 -18.98
CA ALA A 134 0.10 -3.89 -20.01
C ALA A 134 -0.50 -4.01 -21.43
N GLY A 135 -1.82 -3.88 -21.60
CA GLY A 135 -2.52 -3.98 -22.89
C GLY A 135 -3.73 -3.05 -23.05
N GLY A 136 -3.93 -2.09 -22.14
CA GLY A 136 -5.16 -1.29 -22.05
C GLY A 136 -5.20 -0.05 -22.94
N GLY A 137 -4.53 -0.04 -24.10
CA GLY A 137 -4.53 1.16 -24.95
C GLY A 137 -3.59 2.28 -24.50
N MET A 138 -2.87 2.11 -23.39
CA MET A 138 -2.09 3.15 -22.73
C MET A 138 -0.66 3.31 -23.29
N LEU A 139 -0.30 2.51 -24.29
CA LEU A 139 1.03 2.50 -24.90
C LEU A 139 1.02 3.25 -26.23
N PRO A 140 2.13 3.90 -26.61
CA PRO A 140 2.24 4.56 -27.89
C PRO A 140 1.88 3.63 -29.06
N GLY A 141 0.91 4.04 -29.88
CA GLY A 141 0.46 3.27 -31.05
C GLY A 141 -0.50 2.11 -30.74
N ALA A 142 -1.11 2.08 -29.55
CA ALA A 142 -2.15 1.10 -29.26
C ALA A 142 -3.40 1.33 -30.13
N THR A 143 -3.94 0.24 -30.68
CA THR A 143 -5.10 0.27 -31.60
C THR A 143 -6.43 0.57 -30.93
N GLU A 144 -6.51 0.39 -29.61
CA GLU A 144 -7.69 0.67 -28.77
C GLU A 144 -7.26 1.60 -27.62
N SER A 145 -6.78 2.79 -27.96
CA SER A 145 -6.35 3.75 -26.95
C SER A 145 -7.53 4.28 -26.13
N SER A 146 -7.35 4.38 -24.80
CA SER A 146 -8.26 5.12 -23.92
C SER A 146 -8.37 6.61 -24.27
N THR A 147 -7.47 7.08 -25.15
CA THR A 147 -7.38 8.45 -25.66
C THR A 147 -7.77 8.54 -27.13
N ALA A 148 -8.36 7.50 -27.73
CA ALA A 148 -8.71 7.49 -29.14
C ALA A 148 -9.71 8.60 -29.54
N ASP A 149 -10.51 9.08 -28.59
CA ASP A 149 -11.46 10.18 -28.79
C ASP A 149 -10.83 11.57 -28.64
N LEU A 150 -9.55 11.65 -28.25
CA LEU A 150 -8.81 12.91 -28.19
C LEU A 150 -8.20 13.25 -29.56
N SER A 151 -8.12 14.55 -29.86
CA SER A 151 -7.50 15.02 -31.11
C SER A 151 -5.99 14.73 -31.20
N PHE A 152 -5.37 14.46 -30.05
CA PHE A 152 -4.00 13.99 -29.94
C PHE A 152 -3.90 12.94 -28.84
N ASP A 153 -2.94 12.03 -29.00
CA ASP A 153 -2.68 11.00 -28.00
C ASP A 153 -1.65 11.50 -26.95
N PRO A 154 -2.05 11.73 -25.69
CA PRO A 154 -1.14 12.12 -24.61
C PRO A 154 -0.17 10.99 -24.21
N HIS A 155 -0.40 9.75 -24.65
CA HIS A 155 0.53 8.63 -24.48
C HIS A 155 1.51 8.47 -25.64
N SER A 156 1.50 9.38 -26.61
CA SER A 156 2.46 9.36 -27.73
C SER A 156 3.91 9.59 -27.27
N THR A 157 4.87 9.09 -28.05
CA THR A 157 6.31 9.24 -27.75
C THR A 157 6.95 10.51 -28.28
N TYR A 158 6.18 11.53 -28.70
CA TYR A 158 6.77 12.75 -29.29
C TYR A 158 7.71 13.48 -28.32
N HIS A 159 7.49 13.35 -27.02
CA HIS A 159 8.35 13.89 -25.96
C HIS A 159 9.24 12.83 -25.30
N GLY A 160 9.34 11.63 -25.88
CA GLY A 160 9.87 10.45 -25.21
C GLY A 160 8.82 9.76 -24.34
N VAL A 161 9.24 8.72 -23.60
CA VAL A 161 8.36 7.95 -22.71
C VAL A 161 8.27 8.64 -21.35
N GLN A 162 7.13 9.29 -21.09
CA GLN A 162 6.88 9.96 -19.81
C GLN A 162 6.54 8.95 -18.70
N GLN A 163 6.79 9.32 -17.45
CA GLN A 163 6.35 8.53 -16.31
C GLN A 163 4.84 8.69 -16.08
N CYS A 164 4.09 7.60 -15.89
CA CYS A 164 2.64 7.64 -15.64
C CYS A 164 2.30 8.59 -14.47
N ASN A 165 3.14 8.55 -13.43
CA ASN A 165 2.97 9.32 -12.20
C ASN A 165 3.17 10.84 -12.38
N SER A 166 3.66 11.33 -13.53
CA SER A 166 3.81 12.77 -13.77
C SER A 166 2.45 13.44 -13.98
N CYS A 167 1.51 12.71 -14.60
CA CYS A 167 0.17 13.18 -14.93
C CYS A 167 -0.89 12.53 -14.03
N HIS A 168 -0.83 11.20 -13.87
CA HIS A 168 -1.77 10.43 -13.06
C HIS A 168 -1.38 10.46 -11.58
N ARG A 169 -2.18 11.17 -10.76
CA ARG A 169 -1.97 11.27 -9.31
C ARG A 169 -3.03 10.45 -8.59
N MET A 170 -2.58 9.55 -7.71
CA MET A 170 -3.48 8.61 -7.03
C MET A 170 -4.37 9.29 -5.99
N HIS A 171 -3.75 9.97 -5.03
CA HIS A 171 -4.42 10.60 -3.89
C HIS A 171 -4.60 12.12 -4.02
N ASP A 172 -4.17 12.70 -5.14
CA ASP A 172 -4.32 14.11 -5.48
C ASP A 172 -5.06 14.21 -6.83
N GLN A 173 -5.53 15.41 -7.16
CA GLN A 173 -6.06 15.66 -8.51
C GLN A 173 -5.00 15.33 -9.57
N SER A 174 -5.39 14.56 -10.58
CA SER A 174 -4.53 14.31 -11.73
C SER A 174 -4.34 15.60 -12.54
N VAL A 175 -3.18 15.70 -13.17
CA VAL A 175 -2.71 16.93 -13.81
C VAL A 175 -2.46 16.67 -15.28
N PHE A 176 -3.05 17.50 -16.13
CA PHE A 176 -2.88 17.43 -17.57
C PHE A 176 -1.70 18.29 -17.99
N THR A 177 -0.50 17.76 -17.80
CA THR A 177 0.78 18.47 -17.99
C THR A 177 0.97 19.02 -19.41
N CYS A 178 0.32 18.45 -20.43
CA CYS A 178 0.39 18.98 -21.80
C CYS A 178 -0.14 20.42 -21.89
N ALA A 179 -1.22 20.73 -21.15
CA ALA A 179 -1.87 22.05 -21.12
C ALA A 179 -0.98 23.16 -20.55
N THR A 180 0.12 22.78 -19.92
CA THR A 180 1.06 23.71 -19.32
C THR A 180 1.83 24.50 -20.38
N CYS A 181 2.17 23.87 -21.50
CA CYS A 181 2.89 24.50 -22.61
C CYS A 181 2.03 24.61 -23.87
N HIS A 182 1.10 23.67 -24.07
CA HIS A 182 0.21 23.64 -25.21
C HIS A 182 -1.14 24.23 -24.86
N GLN A 183 -1.69 25.03 -25.76
CA GLN A 183 -3.11 25.37 -25.70
C GLN A 183 -3.90 24.12 -26.09
N VAL A 184 -4.54 23.49 -25.11
CA VAL A 184 -5.42 22.34 -25.32
C VAL A 184 -6.86 22.80 -25.15
N GLY A 185 -7.74 22.41 -26.08
CA GLY A 185 -9.13 22.86 -26.11
C GLY A 185 -9.32 24.32 -26.54
N ALA A 186 -8.31 24.92 -27.18
CA ALA A 186 -8.40 26.26 -27.75
C ALA A 186 -9.19 26.30 -29.08
N TRP A 187 -9.37 25.15 -29.72
CA TRP A 187 -10.12 25.01 -30.97
C TRP A 187 -11.20 23.93 -30.84
N GLU A 188 -12.29 24.11 -31.58
CA GLU A 188 -13.46 23.24 -31.53
C GLU A 188 -13.10 21.83 -32.03
N GLY A 189 -13.31 20.81 -31.19
CA GLY A 189 -12.97 19.42 -31.51
C GLY A 189 -11.58 18.95 -31.07
N GLU A 190 -10.74 19.81 -30.46
CA GLU A 190 -9.40 19.40 -30.00
C GLU A 190 -9.40 18.60 -28.69
N GLY A 191 -10.53 18.54 -27.99
CA GLY A 191 -10.56 18.03 -26.62
C GLY A 191 -9.90 19.02 -25.65
N GLY A 192 -10.44 19.10 -24.44
CA GLY A 192 -9.94 19.97 -23.38
C GLY A 192 -9.15 19.20 -22.32
N VAL A 193 -8.77 19.90 -21.25
CA VAL A 193 -8.37 19.26 -20.00
C VAL A 193 -9.49 18.29 -19.58
N PRO A 194 -9.21 16.99 -19.34
CA PRO A 194 -10.24 16.04 -18.95
C PRO A 194 -11.02 16.50 -17.72
N GLU A 195 -12.29 16.09 -17.62
CA GLU A 195 -13.10 16.43 -16.44
C GLU A 195 -12.44 15.89 -15.17
N GLY A 196 -12.36 16.73 -14.12
CA GLY A 196 -11.65 16.37 -12.90
C GLY A 196 -10.13 16.35 -13.07
N TRP A 197 -9.55 16.99 -14.08
CA TRP A 197 -8.10 17.20 -14.16
C TRP A 197 -7.76 18.68 -14.06
N THR A 198 -6.56 18.98 -13.56
CA THR A 198 -6.05 20.35 -13.46
C THR A 198 -4.90 20.58 -14.42
N VAL A 199 -4.58 21.84 -14.68
CA VAL A 199 -3.37 22.21 -15.43
C VAL A 199 -2.24 22.47 -14.42
N GLN A 200 -1.04 21.99 -14.73
CA GLN A 200 0.12 22.31 -13.90
C GLN A 200 0.50 23.77 -14.12
N ASP A 201 0.49 24.55 -13.04
CA ASP A 201 1.12 25.87 -13.03
C ASP A 201 2.63 25.70 -12.84
N LEU A 202 3.44 26.14 -13.82
CA LEU A 202 4.90 26.12 -13.72
C LEU A 202 5.47 27.29 -12.92
N GLY A 203 4.63 28.19 -12.38
CA GLY A 203 5.10 29.35 -11.63
C GLY A 203 5.94 30.27 -12.52
N TYR A 204 5.42 30.57 -13.72
CA TYR A 204 6.14 31.29 -14.77
C TYR A 204 6.65 32.67 -14.30
N ASP A 205 7.94 32.78 -13.96
CA ASP A 205 8.64 34.05 -13.71
C ASP A 205 9.25 34.66 -14.99
N GLY A 206 9.03 33.99 -16.13
CA GLY A 206 9.48 34.41 -17.45
C GLY A 206 10.93 34.07 -17.79
N LYS A 207 11.66 33.24 -17.02
CA LYS A 207 13.07 32.95 -17.33
C LYS A 207 13.46 31.47 -17.40
N THR A 208 12.72 30.55 -16.80
CA THR A 208 12.97 29.10 -16.96
C THR A 208 11.66 28.33 -16.79
N GLY A 209 11.18 27.67 -17.85
CA GLY A 209 10.18 26.61 -17.71
C GLY A 209 10.87 25.37 -17.16
N ALA A 210 10.66 25.05 -15.89
CA ALA A 210 11.15 23.79 -15.34
C ALA A 210 10.40 22.63 -16.01
N VAL A 211 11.14 21.63 -16.48
CA VAL A 211 10.54 20.38 -16.95
C VAL A 211 9.93 19.69 -15.73
N PRO A 212 8.66 19.24 -15.79
CA PRO A 212 8.02 18.58 -14.66
C PRO A 212 8.80 17.34 -14.21
N ASP A 213 8.84 17.10 -12.90
CA ASP A 213 9.49 15.91 -12.34
C ASP A 213 8.95 14.62 -12.99
N GLY A 214 9.87 13.74 -13.41
CA GLY A 214 9.55 12.48 -14.08
C GLY A 214 9.37 12.58 -15.60
N TRP A 215 9.56 13.74 -16.20
CA TRP A 215 9.56 13.87 -17.66
C TRP A 215 10.94 13.57 -18.26
N THR A 216 10.94 12.87 -19.39
CA THR A 216 12.15 12.75 -20.22
C THR A 216 12.31 14.03 -21.02
N THR A 217 13.37 14.79 -20.77
CA THR A 217 13.75 15.91 -21.65
C THR A 217 14.29 15.37 -22.97
N PRO A 218 13.81 15.83 -24.13
CA PRO A 218 14.54 15.61 -25.37
C PRO A 218 15.96 16.16 -25.21
N ASP A 219 16.98 15.52 -25.81
CA ASP A 219 18.38 15.98 -25.77
C ASP A 219 18.58 17.46 -26.21
N LEU A 220 17.57 18.06 -26.84
CA LEU A 220 17.55 19.45 -27.29
C LEU A 220 17.04 20.45 -26.23
N PHE A 221 16.52 19.98 -25.09
CA PHE A 221 16.08 20.81 -23.98
C PHE A 221 17.18 20.90 -22.92
N GLU A 222 18.39 21.28 -23.33
CA GLU A 222 19.35 21.87 -22.39
C GLU A 222 18.73 23.19 -21.92
N ALA A 223 17.97 23.15 -20.82
CA ALA A 223 17.64 24.33 -20.07
C ALA A 223 18.96 24.95 -19.65
N THR A 224 19.42 25.96 -20.39
CA THR A 224 20.67 26.69 -20.18
C THR A 224 20.76 27.12 -18.73
N THR A 225 21.40 26.29 -17.93
CA THR A 225 21.84 26.59 -16.57
C THR A 225 23.24 27.17 -16.68
N THR A 226 23.39 28.21 -17.51
CA THR A 226 24.58 29.05 -17.44
C THR A 226 24.32 30.06 -16.34
N GLN A 227 24.66 29.68 -15.12
CA GLN A 227 24.83 30.61 -14.01
C GLN A 227 25.95 31.60 -14.38
N ASN A 228 25.63 32.90 -14.33
CA ASN A 228 26.60 33.97 -14.14
C ASN A 228 26.24 34.71 -12.86
#